data_AF-A0A4Q3U960-F1
#
_entry.id   AF-A0A4Q3U960-F1
#
_cell.length_a   1.000
_cell.length_b   1.000
_cell.length_c   1.000
_cell.angle_alpha   90.00
_cell.angle_beta   90.00
_cell.angle_gamma   90.00
#
_symmetry.space_group_name_H-M   'P 1'
#
loop_
_entity.id
_entity.type
_entity.pdbx_description
1 polymer ?
#
loop_
_entity_poly.entity_id
_entity_poly.type
_entity_poly.pdbx_seq_one_letter_code
_entity_poly.pdbx_strand_id
1 'polypeptide(L)'
;RRLVEAEPKLALGEPTIAWVVASLNAFKDLFAPNAVSALQDVPMLVAIASEETIVKKSAQRKLGNRLKSAKIINVQGAGHEILMETDERRDQFWKAFEDMCKRARI
;
A
#
# COMPACT_ATOMS: atom_id res chain seq x y z
N ARG A 1 3.76 18.26 -8.96
CA ARG A 1 4.53 18.61 -10.18
C ARG A 1 5.52 19.75 -9.98
N ARG A 2 5.20 20.83 -9.24
CA ARG A 2 6.15 21.95 -8.96
C ARG A 2 7.57 21.54 -8.56
N LEU A 3 7.73 20.53 -7.69
CA LEU A 3 9.06 20.04 -7.29
C LEU A 3 9.84 19.41 -8.45
N VAL A 4 9.17 18.61 -9.28
CA VAL A 4 9.76 18.00 -10.49
C VAL A 4 10.01 19.04 -11.58
N GLU A 5 9.16 20.07 -11.69
CA GLU A 5 9.41 21.19 -12.61
C GLU A 5 10.64 22.02 -12.20
N ALA A 6 10.86 22.18 -10.90
CA ALA A 6 12.02 22.90 -10.36
C ALA A 6 13.32 22.07 -10.38
N GLU A 7 13.23 20.75 -10.15
CA GLU A 7 14.35 19.81 -10.26
C GLU A 7 13.90 18.58 -11.07
N PRO A 8 14.08 18.59 -12.41
CA PRO A 8 13.66 17.51 -13.29
C PRO A 8 14.25 16.15 -12.94
N LYS A 9 15.39 16.08 -12.26
CA LYS A 9 15.99 14.82 -11.82
C LYS A 9 15.17 14.10 -10.74
N LEU A 10 14.23 14.79 -10.09
CA LEU A 10 13.28 14.17 -9.16
C LEU A 10 12.14 13.44 -9.87
N ALA A 11 12.00 13.56 -11.20
CA ALA A 11 11.03 12.78 -11.94
C ALA A 11 11.33 11.28 -11.83
N LEU A 12 10.35 10.50 -11.40
CA LEU A 12 10.39 9.05 -11.59
C LEU A 12 10.19 8.76 -13.08
N GLY A 13 11.03 7.87 -13.63
CA GLY A 13 10.87 7.39 -15.00
C GLY A 13 9.64 6.48 -15.17
N GLU A 14 9.24 6.27 -16.42
CA GLU A 14 8.14 5.35 -16.75
C GLU A 14 8.55 3.88 -16.53
N PRO A 15 7.60 2.99 -16.18
CA PRO A 15 7.88 1.56 -16.09
C PRO A 15 8.26 0.98 -17.46
N THR A 16 9.22 0.05 -17.47
CA THR A 16 9.57 -0.69 -18.69
C THR A 16 8.52 -1.75 -19.03
N ILE A 17 8.46 -2.18 -20.29
CA ILE A 17 7.53 -3.25 -20.72
C ILE A 17 7.74 -4.53 -19.89
N ALA A 18 8.99 -4.93 -19.69
CA ALA A 18 9.33 -6.10 -18.89
C ALA A 18 8.83 -5.97 -17.43
N TRP A 19 8.92 -4.77 -16.86
CA TRP A 19 8.40 -4.49 -15.53
C TRP A 19 6.87 -4.62 -15.46
N VAL A 20 6.16 -4.09 -16.46
CA VAL A 20 4.70 -4.23 -16.54
C VAL A 20 4.28 -5.70 -16.64
N VAL A 21 4.94 -6.47 -17.51
CA VAL A 21 4.67 -7.91 -17.67
C VAL A 21 4.93 -8.66 -16.36
N ALA A 22 6.06 -8.40 -15.70
CA ALA A 22 6.39 -9.02 -14.42
C ALA A 22 5.35 -8.69 -13.33
N SER A 23 4.91 -7.43 -13.27
CA SER A 23 3.90 -6.99 -12.31
C SER A 23 2.55 -7.67 -12.55
N LEU A 24 2.12 -7.79 -13.80
CA LEU A 24 0.86 -8.49 -14.14
C LEU A 24 0.91 -9.98 -13.79
N ASN A 25 2.05 -10.64 -14.02
CA ASN A 25 2.24 -12.04 -13.61
C ASN A 25 2.20 -12.19 -12.08
N ALA A 26 2.90 -11.33 -11.35
CA ALA A 26 2.87 -11.32 -9.89
C ALA A 26 1.45 -11.11 -9.34
N PHE A 27 0.67 -10.19 -9.94
CA PHE A 27 -0.72 -9.97 -9.54
C PHE A 27 -1.61 -11.17 -9.86
N LYS A 28 -1.42 -11.83 -11.01
CA LYS A 28 -2.15 -13.06 -11.33
C LYS A 28 -1.95 -14.13 -10.25
N ASP A 29 -0.71 -14.32 -9.81
CA ASP A 29 -0.38 -15.33 -8.81
C ASP A 29 -0.90 -14.93 -7.42
N LEU A 30 -0.71 -13.67 -7.02
CA LEU A 30 -1.17 -13.16 -5.73
C LEU A 30 -2.70 -13.21 -5.57
N PHE A 31 -3.43 -13.04 -6.68
CA PHE A 31 -4.89 -13.12 -6.69
C PHE A 31 -5.44 -14.52 -6.94
N ALA A 32 -4.62 -15.52 -7.26
CA ALA A 32 -5.06 -16.91 -7.41
C ALA A 32 -5.68 -17.44 -6.09
N PRO A 33 -6.62 -18.40 -6.14
CA PRO A 33 -7.18 -19.02 -4.94
C PRO A 33 -6.07 -19.55 -4.02
N ASN A 34 -6.23 -19.35 -2.71
CA ASN A 34 -5.28 -19.80 -1.68
C ASN A 34 -3.86 -19.22 -1.76
N ALA A 35 -3.52 -18.33 -2.70
CA ALA A 35 -2.17 -17.77 -2.84
C ALA A 35 -1.61 -17.09 -1.58
N VAL A 36 -2.49 -16.59 -0.71
CA VAL A 36 -2.13 -15.92 0.55
C VAL A 36 -2.44 -16.78 1.79
N SER A 37 -2.73 -18.07 1.64
CA SER A 37 -3.06 -18.97 2.76
C SER A 37 -1.91 -19.12 3.76
N ALA A 38 -0.66 -19.10 3.29
CA ALA A 38 0.52 -19.17 4.15
C ALA A 38 0.72 -17.89 4.99
N LEU A 39 0.02 -16.79 4.66
CA LEU A 39 0.18 -15.49 5.32
C LEU A 39 -0.94 -15.19 6.32
N GLN A 40 -1.85 -16.12 6.59
CA GLN A 40 -3.07 -15.86 7.37
C GLN A 40 -2.79 -15.38 8.80
N ASP A 41 -1.70 -15.85 9.40
CA ASP A 41 -1.32 -15.52 10.78
C ASP A 41 -0.21 -14.45 10.85
N VAL A 42 0.26 -13.95 9.70
CA VAL A 42 1.27 -12.88 9.66
C VAL A 42 0.60 -11.55 10.01
N PRO A 43 1.04 -10.85 11.07
CA PRO A 43 0.52 -9.52 11.39
C PRO A 43 0.79 -8.57 10.23
N MET A 44 -0.26 -7.95 9.70
CA MET A 44 -0.15 -7.04 8.55
C MET A 44 -1.00 -5.79 8.72
N LEU A 45 -0.51 -4.68 8.20
CA LEU A 45 -1.24 -3.42 8.04
C LEU A 45 -1.39 -3.14 6.55
N VAL A 46 -2.62 -2.86 6.12
CA VAL A 46 -2.93 -2.33 4.78
C VAL A 46 -3.45 -0.91 4.95
N ALA A 47 -2.58 0.07 4.73
CA ALA A 47 -2.92 1.48 4.80
C ALA A 47 -3.37 2.00 3.43
N ILE A 48 -4.65 2.34 3.31
CA ILE A 48 -5.25 2.81 2.06
C ILE A 48 -5.42 4.33 2.14
N ALA A 49 -4.80 5.06 1.24
CA ALA A 49 -4.98 6.50 1.18
C ALA A 49 -6.40 6.85 0.69
N SER A 50 -7.10 7.78 1.36
CA SER A 50 -8.48 8.11 0.99
C SER A 50 -8.58 8.78 -0.38
N GLU A 51 -7.58 9.55 -0.77
CA GLU A 51 -7.50 10.31 -2.03
C GLU A 51 -6.61 9.62 -3.07
N GLU A 52 -6.36 8.31 -2.91
CA GLU A 52 -5.64 7.47 -3.87
C GLU A 52 -6.24 7.54 -5.29
N THR A 53 -5.40 7.84 -6.28
CA THR A 53 -5.75 7.98 -7.70
C THR A 53 -4.98 7.07 -8.65
N ILE A 54 -3.91 6.42 -8.18
CA ILE A 54 -3.02 5.55 -8.97
C ILE A 54 -3.48 4.10 -8.88
N VAL A 55 -3.72 3.60 -7.66
CA VAL A 55 -4.10 2.20 -7.41
C VAL A 55 -5.55 2.09 -6.94
N LYS A 56 -6.36 1.24 -7.58
CA LYS A 56 -7.76 1.07 -7.17
C LYS A 56 -7.89 0.64 -5.71
N LYS A 57 -8.47 1.51 -4.87
CA LYS A 57 -8.77 1.24 -3.45
C LYS A 57 -9.53 -0.07 -3.23
N SER A 58 -10.44 -0.42 -4.14
CA SER A 58 -11.20 -1.68 -4.09
C SER A 58 -10.32 -2.92 -4.28
N ALA A 59 -9.27 -2.85 -5.10
CA ALA A 59 -8.33 -3.95 -5.29
C ALA A 59 -7.48 -4.19 -4.03
N GLN A 60 -7.02 -3.10 -3.40
CA GLN A 60 -6.31 -3.17 -2.12
C GLN A 60 -7.17 -3.84 -1.04
N ARG A 61 -8.44 -3.42 -0.89
CA ARG A 61 -9.39 -4.05 0.05
C ARG A 61 -9.65 -5.51 -0.30
N LYS A 62 -9.81 -5.84 -1.59
CA LYS A 62 -10.06 -7.21 -2.04
C LYS A 62 -8.95 -8.16 -1.60
N LEU A 63 -7.68 -7.76 -1.73
CA LEU A 63 -6.57 -8.58 -1.26
C LEU A 63 -6.44 -8.56 0.27
N GLY A 64 -6.54 -7.38 0.89
CA GLY A 64 -6.45 -7.24 2.34
C GLY A 64 -7.50 -8.09 3.09
N ASN A 65 -8.73 -8.16 2.59
CA ASN A 65 -9.80 -8.97 3.18
C ASN A 65 -9.56 -10.48 3.11
N ARG A 66 -8.62 -10.94 2.26
CA ARG A 66 -8.22 -12.36 2.19
C ARG A 66 -7.16 -12.73 3.22
N LEU A 67 -6.57 -11.74 3.88
CA LEU A 67 -5.52 -11.90 4.89
C LEU A 67 -6.17 -11.74 6.27
N LYS A 68 -6.47 -12.84 6.95
CA LYS A 68 -7.24 -12.84 8.21
C LYS A 68 -6.65 -11.94 9.30
N SER A 69 -5.33 -11.87 9.41
CA SER A 69 -4.65 -11.05 10.41
C SER A 69 -4.38 -9.60 9.97
N ALA A 70 -4.77 -9.22 8.75
CA ALA A 70 -4.55 -7.88 8.24
C ALA A 70 -5.51 -6.86 8.87
N LYS A 71 -4.96 -5.76 9.38
CA LYS A 71 -5.73 -4.56 9.70
C LYS A 71 -5.74 -3.65 8.49
N ILE A 72 -6.92 -3.33 7.98
CA ILE A 72 -7.09 -2.34 6.91
C ILE A 72 -7.48 -1.01 7.55
N ILE A 73 -6.79 0.07 7.19
CA ILE A 73 -7.16 1.44 7.57
C ILE A 73 -7.35 2.30 6.34
N ASN A 74 -8.12 3.38 6.49
CA ASN A 74 -8.06 4.49 5.55
C ASN A 74 -7.32 5.65 6.22
N VAL A 75 -6.28 6.16 5.56
CA VAL A 75 -5.61 7.38 5.98
C VAL A 75 -6.34 8.55 5.34
N GLN A 76 -7.09 9.29 6.16
CA GLN A 76 -7.99 10.34 5.66
C GLN A 76 -7.20 11.56 5.19
N GLY A 77 -7.63 12.12 4.05
CA GLY A 77 -6.99 13.26 3.39
C GLY A 77 -5.63 12.98 2.77
N ALA A 78 -5.18 11.71 2.70
CA ALA A 78 -3.89 11.34 2.13
C ALA A 78 -4.01 10.90 0.66
N GLY A 79 -3.00 11.24 -0.15
CA GLY A 79 -2.78 10.71 -1.49
C GLY A 79 -1.89 9.45 -1.50
N HIS A 80 -1.42 9.06 -2.69
CA HIS A 80 -0.72 7.79 -2.93
C HIS A 80 0.49 7.57 -2.00
N GLU A 81 1.27 8.62 -1.70
CA GLU A 81 2.51 8.54 -0.94
C GLU A 81 2.32 8.97 0.53
N ILE A 82 1.49 8.24 1.30
CA ILE A 82 1.09 8.58 2.69
C ILE A 82 2.25 9.10 3.57
N LEU A 83 3.43 8.49 3.49
CA LEU A 83 4.57 8.84 4.35
C LEU A 83 5.26 10.15 3.94
N MET A 84 5.08 10.61 2.70
CA MET A 84 5.64 11.85 2.15
C MET A 84 4.72 13.06 2.36
N GLU A 85 3.58 12.87 3.01
CA GLU A 85 2.54 13.89 3.19
C GLU A 85 2.77 14.72 4.48
N THR A 86 1.71 15.20 5.13
CA THR A 86 1.79 15.98 6.38
C THR A 86 1.93 15.07 7.61
N ASP A 87 2.33 15.66 8.74
CA ASP A 87 2.44 14.95 10.01
C ASP A 87 1.12 14.33 10.45
N GLU A 88 -0.01 15.02 10.27
CA GLU A 88 -1.33 14.51 10.66
C GLU A 88 -1.74 13.25 9.87
N ARG A 89 -1.28 13.12 8.63
CA ARG A 89 -1.50 11.94 7.78
C ARG A 89 -0.55 10.81 8.18
N ARG A 90 0.72 11.13 8.45
CA ARG A 90 1.72 10.19 8.97
C ARG A 90 1.30 9.61 10.32
N ASP A 91 0.77 10.41 11.23
CA ASP A 91 0.38 9.99 12.56
C ASP A 91 -0.71 8.91 12.53
N GLN A 92 -1.67 9.04 11.61
CA GLN A 92 -2.70 8.01 11.39
C GLN A 92 -2.09 6.67 10.96
N PHE A 93 -1.08 6.70 10.08
CA PHE A 93 -0.34 5.51 9.67
C PHE A 93 0.48 4.94 10.84
N TRP A 94 1.29 5.78 11.50
CA TRP A 94 2.20 5.33 12.55
C TRP A 94 1.47 4.73 13.74
N LYS A 95 0.34 5.32 14.15
CA LYS A 95 -0.52 4.74 15.18
C LYS A 95 -0.96 3.32 14.83
N ALA A 96 -1.43 3.10 13.59
CA ALA A 96 -1.88 1.78 13.15
C ALA A 96 -0.72 0.78 12.98
N PHE A 97 0.46 1.28 12.58
CA PHE A 97 1.68 0.49 12.47
C PHE A 97 2.15 0.02 13.84
N GLU A 98 2.23 0.92 14.83
CA GLU A 98 2.54 0.57 16.22
C GLU A 98 1.56 -0.44 16.79
N ASP A 99 0.25 -0.26 16.54
CA ASP A 99 -0.76 -1.22 16.97
C ASP A 99 -0.56 -2.60 16.33
N MET A 100 -0.08 -2.65 15.07
CA MET A 100 0.29 -3.91 14.41
C MET A 100 1.53 -4.54 15.06
N CYS A 101 2.59 -3.77 15.33
CA CYS A 101 3.79 -4.25 16.01
C CYS A 101 3.48 -4.82 17.41
N LYS A 102 2.64 -4.13 18.19
CA LYS A 102 2.16 -4.61 19.50
C LYS A 102 1.43 -5.96 19.38
N ARG A 103 0.56 -6.13 18.37
CA ARG A 103 -0.09 -7.43 18.10
C ARG A 103 0.91 -8.50 17.67
N ALA A 104 1.95 -8.11 16.94
CA ALA A 104 3.05 -8.97 16.51
C ALA A 104 4.06 -9.29 17.62
N ARG A 105 3.98 -8.60 18.77
CA ARG A 105 4.91 -8.70 19.91
C ARG A 105 6.36 -8.31 19.54
N ILE A 106 6.50 -7.27 18.72
CA ILE A 106 7.77 -6.63 18.36
C ILE A 106 7.72 -5.13 18.67
#